data_AF-A0A2T4S6E5-F1
#
_entry.id   AF-A0A2T4S6E5-F1
#
_cell.length_a   1.000
_cell.length_b   1.000
_cell.length_c   1.000
_cell.angle_alpha   90.00
_cell.angle_beta   90.00
_cell.angle_gamma   90.00
#
_symmetry.space_group_name_H-M   'P 1'
#
loop_
_entity.id
_entity.type
_entity.pdbx_description
1 polymer ?
#
loop_
_entity_poly.entity_id
_entity_poly.type
_entity_poly.pdbx_seq_one_letter_code
_entity_poly.pdbx_strand_id
1 'polypeptide(L)'
;VSDNIFISDLTHDIPPYDIWVASYRLYQTVKYWPKGTVFVSVVDPGVGSDRRSIACLTKTGHYIITPDNGSLTHILHYEGIESVIAIDEVKSRLPHSEESHTFHGRDIYAYNGARLAAGQIEFEDLGQSIDLDSIKQLPINDSRQEDDTLIGYIDVLDIRFGSLWTNIPLSYFKENDIHHGDNLIVTIYNRENKVYQNIMKFVRSFADVNIGEPLVYINSLVN
;
A
#
# COMPACT_ATOMS: atom_id res chain seq x y z
N VAL A 1 11.65 17.37 17.51
CA VAL A 1 11.11 18.18 16.39
C VAL A 1 9.95 19.04 16.89
N SER A 2 8.86 18.45 17.38
CA SER A 2 7.73 19.19 17.96
C SER A 2 7.08 18.35 19.06
N ASP A 3 6.58 19.01 20.11
CA ASP A 3 5.82 18.38 21.19
C ASP A 3 4.30 18.36 20.92
N ASN A 4 3.86 19.01 19.83
CA ASN A 4 2.45 19.26 19.51
C ASN A 4 1.94 18.47 18.29
N ILE A 5 2.71 17.50 17.79
CA ILE A 5 2.26 16.61 16.72
C ILE A 5 1.66 15.34 17.31
N PHE A 6 0.55 14.89 16.74
CA PHE A 6 -0.05 13.61 17.09
C PHE A 6 0.61 12.50 16.27
N ILE A 7 1.06 11.44 16.95
CA ILE A 7 1.66 10.28 16.31
C ILE A 7 0.71 9.10 16.50
N SER A 8 0.42 8.40 15.40
CA SER A 8 -0.36 7.17 15.41
C SER A 8 0.38 6.08 14.67
N ASP A 9 0.44 4.91 15.30
CA ASP A 9 0.99 3.73 14.68
C ASP A 9 -0.06 3.10 13.76
N LEU A 10 0.28 2.93 12.48
CA LEU A 10 -0.52 2.12 11.57
C LEU A 10 -0.30 0.63 11.84
N THR A 11 0.95 0.19 11.73
CA THR A 11 1.41 -1.15 12.10
C THR A 11 2.94 -1.17 12.05
N HIS A 12 3.55 -2.00 12.91
CA HIS A 12 4.96 -2.36 12.86
C HIS A 12 5.15 -3.86 12.56
N ASP A 13 4.08 -4.54 12.17
CA ASP A 13 4.01 -5.99 11.99
C ASP A 13 4.08 -6.42 10.50
N ILE A 14 4.48 -5.51 9.61
CA ILE A 14 4.76 -5.88 8.23
C ILE A 14 5.92 -6.90 8.24
N PRO A 15 5.81 -8.02 7.54
CA PRO A 15 6.89 -9.00 7.48
C PRO A 15 8.21 -8.31 7.06
N PRO A 16 9.33 -8.64 7.71
CA PRO A 16 10.61 -8.02 7.38
C PRO A 16 10.89 -8.12 5.87
N TYR A 17 11.28 -6.99 5.29
CA TYR A 17 11.66 -6.85 3.87
C TYR A 17 10.52 -6.99 2.85
N ASP A 18 9.28 -7.19 3.28
CA ASP A 18 8.14 -7.35 2.37
C ASP A 18 7.60 -5.99 1.89
N ILE A 19 8.23 -5.48 0.83
CA ILE A 19 7.87 -4.19 0.22
C ILE A 19 6.46 -4.23 -0.39
N TRP A 20 6.01 -5.39 -0.89
CA TRP A 20 4.69 -5.55 -1.49
C TRP A 20 3.59 -5.36 -0.44
N VAL A 21 3.69 -6.08 0.68
CA VAL A 21 2.73 -5.95 1.80
C VAL A 21 2.80 -4.54 2.40
N ALA A 22 3.99 -3.95 2.52
CA ALA A 22 4.13 -2.55 2.96
C ALA A 22 3.35 -1.59 2.05
N SER A 23 3.50 -1.75 0.73
CA SER A 23 2.82 -0.93 -0.26
C SER A 23 1.30 -1.08 -0.20
N TYR A 24 0.83 -2.33 -0.14
CA TYR A 24 -0.60 -2.62 -0.09
C TYR A 24 -1.23 -2.05 1.20
N ARG A 25 -0.64 -2.33 2.37
CA ARG A 25 -1.17 -1.87 3.67
C ARG A 25 -1.22 -0.34 3.78
N LEU A 26 -0.26 0.36 3.18
CA LEU A 26 -0.29 1.81 3.10
C LEU A 26 -1.47 2.30 2.24
N TYR A 27 -1.64 1.76 1.04
CA TYR A 27 -2.79 2.04 0.17
C TYR A 27 -4.14 1.81 0.89
N GLN A 28 -4.24 0.76 1.70
CA GLN A 28 -5.47 0.45 2.41
C GLN A 28 -5.92 1.54 3.37
N THR A 29 -4.99 2.33 3.93
CA THR A 29 -5.27 3.20 5.07
C THR A 29 -5.24 4.69 4.72
N VAL A 30 -4.36 5.11 3.80
CA VAL A 30 -4.09 6.54 3.52
C VAL A 30 -5.37 7.34 3.29
N LYS A 31 -6.29 6.82 2.46
CA LYS A 31 -7.57 7.48 2.13
C LYS A 31 -8.51 7.75 3.31
N TYR A 32 -8.32 7.08 4.46
CA TYR A 32 -9.16 7.27 5.65
C TYR A 32 -8.66 8.37 6.58
N TRP A 33 -7.45 8.89 6.34
CA TRP A 33 -6.90 9.96 7.13
C TRP A 33 -7.31 11.33 6.57
N PRO A 34 -7.27 12.40 7.38
CA PRO A 34 -7.50 13.75 6.89
C PRO A 34 -6.42 14.20 5.91
N LYS A 35 -6.82 14.98 4.90
CA LYS A 35 -5.90 15.71 4.01
C LYS A 35 -4.84 16.46 4.82
N GLY A 36 -3.58 16.41 4.38
CA GLY A 36 -2.42 17.00 5.05
C GLY A 36 -1.74 16.07 6.05
N THR A 37 -2.29 14.88 6.32
CA THR A 37 -1.62 13.87 7.15
C THR A 37 -0.29 13.45 6.51
N VAL A 38 0.76 13.34 7.34
CA VAL A 38 2.09 12.87 6.95
C VAL A 38 2.27 11.43 7.40
N PHE A 39 2.47 10.54 6.43
CA PHE A 39 2.78 9.14 6.64
C PHE A 39 4.29 8.93 6.57
N VAL A 40 4.83 8.27 7.58
CA VAL A 40 6.19 7.73 7.56
C VAL A 40 6.06 6.21 7.36
N SER A 41 6.40 5.73 6.17
CA SER A 41 6.26 4.33 5.80
C SER A 41 7.63 3.73 5.52
N VAL A 42 8.06 2.75 6.33
CA VAL A 42 9.45 2.26 6.28
C VAL A 42 9.49 0.74 6.32
N VAL A 43 9.69 0.13 5.15
CA VAL A 43 10.18 -1.25 5.00
C VAL A 43 11.32 -1.19 4.01
N ASP A 44 12.55 -1.31 4.51
CA ASP A 44 13.74 -0.88 3.78
C ASP A 44 14.87 -1.92 3.82
N PRO A 45 14.77 -3.01 3.04
CA PRO A 45 15.86 -3.97 2.90
C PRO A 45 17.13 -3.37 2.26
N GLY A 46 17.00 -2.23 1.57
CA GLY A 46 18.09 -1.53 0.90
C GLY A 46 18.69 -0.38 1.71
N VAL A 47 18.46 -0.32 3.03
CA VAL A 47 19.01 0.74 3.87
C VAL A 47 20.54 0.81 3.74
N GLY A 48 21.08 2.02 3.64
CA GLY A 48 22.51 2.25 3.47
C GLY A 48 23.07 1.96 2.08
N SER A 49 22.22 1.65 1.09
CA SER A 49 22.57 1.56 -0.33
C SER A 49 22.34 2.88 -1.08
N ASP A 50 22.56 2.87 -2.39
CA ASP A 50 22.31 4.01 -3.28
C ASP A 50 20.81 4.26 -3.60
N ARG A 51 19.89 3.50 -3.00
CA ARG A 51 18.45 3.71 -3.22
C ARG A 51 18.01 5.04 -2.61
N ARG A 52 17.30 5.87 -3.38
CA ARG A 52 16.91 7.22 -2.97
C ARG A 52 15.97 7.17 -1.75
N SER A 53 16.02 8.21 -0.91
CA SER A 53 14.95 8.55 0.02
C SER A 53 14.01 9.53 -0.65
N ILE A 54 12.70 9.28 -0.61
CA ILE A 54 11.70 10.10 -1.30
C ILE A 54 10.57 10.54 -0.38
N ALA A 55 9.97 11.67 -0.73
CA ALA A 55 8.69 12.13 -0.20
C ALA A 55 7.73 12.34 -1.37
N CYS A 56 6.46 11.99 -1.21
CA CYS A 56 5.43 12.28 -2.22
C CYS A 56 4.22 12.98 -1.63
N LEU A 57 3.52 13.73 -2.48
CA LEU A 57 2.19 14.26 -2.24
C LEU A 57 1.19 13.45 -3.09
N THR A 58 0.23 12.78 -2.46
CA THR A 58 -0.82 12.04 -3.17
C THR A 58 -1.83 13.00 -3.78
N LYS A 59 -2.59 12.57 -4.80
CA LYS A 59 -3.68 13.37 -5.39
C LYS A 59 -4.82 13.68 -4.41
N THR A 60 -4.94 12.90 -3.34
CA THR A 60 -5.88 13.11 -2.24
C THR A 60 -5.34 14.08 -1.19
N GLY A 61 -4.07 14.51 -1.32
CA GLY A 61 -3.43 15.53 -0.50
C GLY A 61 -2.80 15.00 0.78
N HIS A 62 -2.29 13.78 0.79
CA HIS A 62 -1.50 13.21 1.87
C HIS A 62 -0.02 13.21 1.52
N TYR A 63 0.84 13.35 2.53
CA TYR A 63 2.28 13.25 2.35
C TYR A 63 2.77 11.87 2.75
N ILE A 64 3.67 11.27 1.99
CA ILE A 64 4.27 9.98 2.32
C ILE A 64 5.78 10.08 2.19
N ILE A 65 6.50 9.78 3.27
CA ILE A 65 7.96 9.73 3.31
C ILE A 65 8.42 8.28 3.45
N THR A 66 9.24 7.82 2.51
CA THR A 66 9.56 6.38 2.33
C THR A 66 10.84 6.15 1.52
N PRO A 67 11.49 4.97 1.61
CA PRO A 67 12.49 4.55 0.63
C PRO A 67 11.91 4.42 -0.80
N ASP A 68 12.70 4.83 -1.81
CA ASP A 68 12.41 4.59 -3.22
C ASP A 68 12.75 3.14 -3.61
N ASN A 69 11.88 2.21 -3.20
CA ASN A 69 12.09 0.78 -3.38
C ASN A 69 10.85 0.03 -3.94
N GLY A 70 9.80 0.76 -4.33
CA GLY A 70 8.52 0.18 -4.74
C GLY A 70 7.42 0.20 -3.68
N SER A 71 7.71 0.67 -2.46
CA SER A 71 6.68 0.79 -1.41
C SER A 71 5.51 1.72 -1.78
N LEU A 72 5.65 2.61 -2.77
CA LEU A 72 4.58 3.48 -3.27
C LEU A 72 3.74 2.87 -4.40
N THR A 73 4.02 1.64 -4.84
CA THR A 73 3.40 1.04 -6.04
C THR A 73 1.87 1.05 -6.00
N HIS A 74 1.23 0.60 -4.92
CA HIS A 74 -0.24 0.58 -4.83
C HIS A 74 -0.85 1.97 -4.72
N ILE A 75 -0.18 2.91 -4.02
CA ILE A 75 -0.60 4.31 -3.96
C ILE A 75 -0.58 4.92 -5.36
N LEU A 76 0.52 4.76 -6.10
CA LEU A 76 0.63 5.31 -7.45
C LEU A 76 -0.44 4.73 -8.39
N HIS A 77 -0.68 3.42 -8.29
CA HIS A 77 -1.61 2.71 -9.17
C HIS A 77 -3.09 3.01 -8.87
N TYR A 78 -3.52 2.97 -7.60
CA TYR A 78 -4.94 3.08 -7.25
C TYR A 78 -5.39 4.49 -6.80
N GLU A 79 -4.49 5.29 -6.22
CA GLU A 79 -4.84 6.60 -5.65
C GLU A 79 -4.23 7.76 -6.44
N GLY A 80 -3.05 7.53 -7.03
CA GLY A 80 -2.30 8.50 -7.78
C GLY A 80 -1.45 9.44 -6.91
N ILE A 81 -0.29 9.80 -7.44
CA ILE A 81 0.65 10.74 -6.85
C ILE A 81 0.65 12.03 -7.67
N GLU A 82 0.62 13.17 -6.99
CA GLU A 82 0.68 14.51 -7.60
C GLU A 82 2.13 14.91 -7.87
N SER A 83 3.01 14.77 -6.88
CA SER A 83 4.43 15.14 -7.00
C SER A 83 5.32 14.28 -6.10
N VAL A 84 6.61 14.18 -6.46
CA VAL A 84 7.62 13.43 -5.71
C VAL A 84 8.91 14.25 -5.61
N ILE A 85 9.52 14.19 -4.43
CA ILE A 85 10.81 14.80 -4.11
C ILE A 85 11.81 13.72 -3.72
N ALA A 86 12.99 13.75 -4.33
CA ALA A 86 14.17 13.08 -3.81
C ALA A 86 14.75 13.89 -2.65
N ILE A 87 14.73 13.33 -1.45
CA ILE A 87 15.19 13.99 -0.23
C ILE A 87 16.71 14.15 -0.28
N ASP A 88 17.19 15.35 0.05
CA ASP A 88 18.62 15.60 0.28
C ASP A 88 19.02 15.00 1.64
N GLU A 89 19.50 13.74 1.64
CA GLU A 89 19.86 13.02 2.87
C GLU A 89 21.03 13.61 3.65
N VAL A 90 21.74 14.59 3.10
CA VAL A 90 22.82 15.29 3.80
C VAL A 90 22.24 16.49 4.55
N LYS A 91 21.42 17.31 3.89
CA LYS A 91 20.82 18.49 4.51
C LYS A 91 19.63 18.18 5.41
N SER A 92 18.83 17.18 5.03
CA SER A 92 17.57 16.83 5.69
C SER A 92 17.75 15.64 6.64
N ARG A 93 18.92 15.49 7.23
CA ARG A 93 19.22 14.43 8.21
C ARG A 93 19.06 14.93 9.63
N LEU A 94 18.73 14.01 10.53
CA LEU A 94 18.77 14.24 11.96
C LEU A 94 20.18 14.72 12.36
N PRO A 95 20.32 15.86 13.07
CA PRO A 95 21.63 16.34 13.48
C PRO A 95 22.39 15.30 14.32
N HIS A 96 23.69 15.16 14.09
CA HIS A 96 24.56 14.20 14.79
C HIS A 96 24.33 12.73 14.45
N SER A 97 23.65 12.42 13.34
CA SER A 97 23.45 11.05 12.84
C SER A 97 24.16 10.80 11.49
N GLU A 98 25.18 11.57 11.16
CA GLU A 98 25.87 11.56 9.87
C GLU A 98 26.56 10.22 9.61
N GLU A 99 27.11 9.59 10.65
CA GLU A 99 27.78 8.29 10.59
C GLU A 99 26.81 7.08 10.60
N SER A 100 25.51 7.31 10.73
CA SER A 100 24.48 6.26 10.81
C SER A 100 23.91 5.94 9.44
N HIS A 101 24.25 4.76 8.91
CA HIS A 101 23.80 4.27 7.60
C HIS A 101 22.82 3.09 7.68
N THR A 102 22.53 2.60 8.89
CA THR A 102 21.68 1.41 9.09
C THR A 102 20.27 1.75 9.57
N PHE A 103 19.99 3.03 9.88
CA PHE A 103 18.70 3.44 10.44
C PHE A 103 18.11 4.73 9.84
N HIS A 104 18.06 4.80 8.51
CA HIS A 104 17.39 5.92 7.79
C HIS A 104 15.91 6.07 8.18
N GLY A 105 15.28 5.00 8.68
CA GLY A 105 14.00 5.02 9.40
C GLY A 105 13.84 6.19 10.38
N ARG A 106 14.80 6.29 11.30
CA ARG A 106 14.85 7.35 12.31
C ARG A 106 15.44 8.63 11.72
N ASP A 107 16.60 8.48 11.08
CA ASP A 107 17.50 9.60 10.78
C ASP A 107 17.03 10.48 9.61
N ILE A 108 16.28 9.91 8.67
CA ILE A 108 15.74 10.61 7.50
C ILE A 108 14.21 10.66 7.59
N TYR A 109 13.52 9.52 7.69
CA TYR A 109 12.08 9.50 7.46
C TYR A 109 11.27 10.05 8.63
N ALA A 110 11.48 9.51 9.84
CA ALA A 110 10.76 9.99 11.01
C ALA A 110 11.09 11.46 11.32
N TYR A 111 12.37 11.84 11.17
CA TYR A 111 12.81 13.23 11.36
C TYR A 111 12.10 14.20 10.41
N ASN A 112 12.12 13.93 9.09
CA ASN A 112 11.46 14.80 8.12
C ASN A 112 9.94 14.72 8.19
N GLY A 113 9.39 13.55 8.50
CA GLY A 113 7.95 13.37 8.68
C GLY A 113 7.42 14.24 9.81
N ALA A 114 8.14 14.25 10.95
CA ALA A 114 7.81 15.13 12.06
C ALA A 114 7.98 16.62 11.71
N ARG A 115 9.00 17.00 10.92
CA ARG A 115 9.23 18.41 10.54
C ARG A 115 8.13 18.91 9.63
N LEU A 116 7.73 18.10 8.65
CA LEU A 116 6.65 18.40 7.71
C LEU A 116 5.32 18.48 8.45
N ALA A 117 5.01 17.51 9.31
CA ALA A 117 3.77 17.50 10.11
C ALA A 117 3.68 18.68 11.09
N ALA A 118 4.82 19.17 11.56
CA ALA A 118 4.90 20.33 12.45
C ALA A 118 4.90 21.69 11.71
N GLY A 119 4.89 21.70 10.37
CA GLY A 119 5.01 22.92 9.57
C GLY A 119 6.37 23.63 9.73
N GLN A 120 7.42 22.90 10.10
CA GLN A 120 8.78 23.45 10.24
C GLN A 120 9.57 23.45 8.93
N ILE A 121 9.06 22.73 7.92
CA ILE A 121 9.61 22.68 6.58
C ILE A 121 8.45 22.51 5.61
N GLU A 122 8.52 23.17 4.46
CA GLU A 122 7.60 22.93 3.36
C GLU A 122 7.99 21.66 2.60
N PHE A 123 7.05 21.08 1.85
CA PHE A 123 7.29 19.85 1.09
C PHE A 123 8.44 20.03 0.10
N GLU A 124 8.43 21.13 -0.65
CA GLU A 124 9.40 21.48 -1.69
C GLU A 124 10.82 21.64 -1.16
N ASP A 125 10.98 22.00 0.12
CA ASP A 125 12.27 22.23 0.76
C ASP A 125 12.97 20.93 1.20
N LEU A 126 12.29 19.77 1.11
CA LEU A 126 12.89 18.48 1.47
C LEU A 126 14.03 18.05 0.54
N GLY A 127 14.04 18.53 -0.70
CA GLY A 127 15.04 18.16 -1.70
C GLY A 127 14.65 18.55 -3.12
N GLN A 128 14.97 17.70 -4.10
CA GLN A 128 14.76 17.99 -5.50
C GLN A 128 13.50 17.29 -6.03
N SER A 129 12.62 18.03 -6.73
CA SER A 129 11.52 17.44 -7.49
C SER A 129 12.04 16.47 -8.56
N ILE A 130 11.41 15.30 -8.66
CA ILE A 130 11.76 14.27 -9.63
C ILE A 130 10.53 13.78 -10.40
N ASP A 131 10.76 13.22 -11.59
CA ASP A 131 9.69 12.66 -12.42
C ASP A 131 9.07 11.42 -11.75
N LEU A 132 7.74 11.31 -11.83
CA LEU A 132 6.99 10.16 -11.30
C LEU A 132 7.45 8.85 -11.92
N ASP A 133 7.71 8.83 -13.23
CA ASP A 133 8.16 7.63 -13.95
C ASP A 133 9.56 7.18 -13.53
N SER A 134 10.31 8.00 -12.79
CA SER A 134 11.63 7.64 -12.30
C SER A 134 11.60 6.80 -11.02
N ILE A 135 10.48 6.76 -10.29
CA ILE A 135 10.41 6.04 -9.01
C ILE A 135 10.30 4.52 -9.23
N LYS A 136 10.85 3.75 -8.31
CA LYS A 136 10.79 2.29 -8.36
C LYS A 136 9.35 1.81 -8.18
N GLN A 137 8.96 0.82 -8.97
CA GLN A 137 7.66 0.18 -8.90
C GLN A 137 7.82 -1.34 -8.89
N LEU A 138 7.00 -2.02 -8.09
CA LEU A 138 6.79 -3.46 -8.16
C LEU A 138 5.80 -3.77 -9.30
N PRO A 139 5.91 -4.91 -10.00
CA PRO A 139 4.99 -5.25 -11.07
C PRO A 139 3.59 -5.54 -10.51
N ILE A 140 2.60 -4.74 -10.90
CA ILE A 140 1.17 -5.04 -10.73
C ILE A 140 0.67 -5.70 -12.01
N ASN A 141 -0.11 -6.78 -11.86
CA ASN A 141 -0.88 -7.35 -12.96
C ASN A 141 -2.35 -6.98 -12.76
N ASP A 142 -2.93 -6.24 -13.70
CA ASP A 142 -4.33 -5.86 -13.61
C ASP A 142 -5.26 -7.08 -13.71
N SER A 143 -6.36 -7.01 -12.97
CA SER A 143 -7.48 -7.91 -13.21
C SER A 143 -8.00 -7.71 -14.63
N ARG A 144 -8.57 -8.76 -15.21
CA ARG A 144 -9.19 -8.71 -16.53
C ARG A 144 -10.41 -9.60 -16.59
N GLN A 145 -11.24 -9.36 -17.58
CA GLN A 145 -12.36 -10.21 -17.93
C GLN A 145 -12.07 -10.94 -19.25
N GLU A 146 -12.30 -12.24 -19.26
CA GLU A 146 -12.26 -13.11 -20.44
C GLU A 146 -13.58 -13.86 -20.53
N ASP A 147 -14.43 -13.50 -21.49
CA ASP A 147 -15.80 -14.02 -21.64
C ASP A 147 -16.58 -13.93 -20.31
N ASP A 148 -17.03 -15.07 -19.77
CA ASP A 148 -17.75 -15.21 -18.50
C ASP A 148 -16.82 -15.40 -17.28
N THR A 149 -15.51 -15.19 -17.44
CA THR A 149 -14.50 -15.41 -16.39
C THR A 149 -13.86 -14.10 -15.95
N LEU A 150 -13.94 -13.84 -14.64
CA LEU A 150 -13.19 -12.77 -13.99
C LEU A 150 -11.84 -13.31 -13.52
N ILE A 151 -10.74 -12.73 -14.01
CA ILE A 151 -9.38 -13.15 -13.70
C ILE A 151 -8.70 -12.04 -12.92
N GLY A 152 -8.09 -12.39 -11.79
CA GLY A 152 -7.29 -11.47 -10.99
C GLY A 152 -6.24 -12.20 -10.19
N TYR A 153 -5.56 -11.44 -9.35
CA TYR A 153 -4.42 -11.87 -8.56
C TYR A 153 -4.74 -11.69 -7.08
N ILE A 154 -4.18 -12.57 -6.24
CA ILE A 154 -4.25 -12.40 -4.78
C ILE A 154 -3.19 -11.35 -4.41
N ASP A 155 -3.61 -10.14 -4.09
CA ASP A 155 -2.71 -9.06 -3.69
C ASP A 155 -2.18 -9.28 -2.29
N VAL A 156 -3.05 -9.67 -1.37
CA VAL A 156 -2.66 -9.83 0.04
C VAL A 156 -3.46 -10.91 0.73
N LEU A 157 -2.84 -11.48 1.76
CA LEU A 157 -3.50 -12.37 2.70
C LEU A 157 -4.02 -11.55 3.88
N ASP A 158 -5.26 -11.82 4.28
CA ASP A 158 -5.76 -11.43 5.60
C ASP A 158 -5.53 -12.57 6.58
N ILE A 159 -4.27 -12.75 6.96
CA ILE A 159 -3.76 -13.91 7.70
C ILE A 159 -4.54 -14.17 8.99
N ARG A 160 -5.02 -13.10 9.66
CA ARG A 160 -5.74 -13.22 10.94
C ARG A 160 -7.09 -13.92 10.79
N PHE A 161 -7.75 -13.76 9.65
CA PHE A 161 -9.07 -14.31 9.38
C PHE A 161 -9.04 -15.41 8.30
N GLY A 162 -7.89 -15.64 7.66
CA GLY A 162 -7.73 -16.63 6.59
C GLY A 162 -8.37 -16.20 5.26
N SER A 163 -8.70 -14.91 5.08
CA SER A 163 -9.24 -14.42 3.81
C SER A 163 -8.12 -14.17 2.80
N LEU A 164 -8.45 -14.34 1.52
CA LEU A 164 -7.62 -13.98 0.37
C LEU A 164 -8.23 -12.74 -0.27
N TRP A 165 -7.47 -11.66 -0.40
CA TRP A 165 -7.95 -10.45 -1.06
C TRP A 165 -7.36 -10.38 -2.45
N THR A 166 -8.25 -10.29 -3.44
CA THR A 166 -7.88 -10.19 -4.84
C THR A 166 -7.94 -8.74 -5.32
N ASN A 167 -7.36 -8.49 -6.49
CA ASN A 167 -7.52 -7.23 -7.21
C ASN A 167 -8.71 -7.19 -8.16
N ILE A 168 -9.66 -8.15 -8.07
CA ILE A 168 -10.86 -8.15 -8.92
C ILE A 168 -11.83 -7.08 -8.40
N PRO A 169 -12.13 -6.03 -9.19
CA PRO A 169 -12.93 -4.91 -8.71
C PRO A 169 -14.42 -5.27 -8.63
N LEU A 170 -15.14 -4.58 -7.74
CA LEU A 170 -16.59 -4.66 -7.62
C LEU A 170 -17.31 -4.29 -8.94
N SER A 171 -16.70 -3.43 -9.78
CA SER A 171 -17.28 -3.07 -11.08
C SER A 171 -17.50 -4.31 -11.96
N TYR A 172 -16.59 -5.28 -11.95
CA TYR A 172 -16.74 -6.51 -12.72
C TYR A 172 -17.97 -7.32 -12.29
N PHE A 173 -18.25 -7.38 -10.99
CA PHE A 173 -19.46 -8.06 -10.50
C PHE A 173 -20.73 -7.35 -10.98
N LYS A 174 -20.73 -6.01 -10.98
CA LYS A 174 -21.88 -5.20 -11.44
C LYS A 174 -22.08 -5.29 -12.96
N GLU A 175 -21.00 -5.26 -13.73
CA GLU A 175 -21.02 -5.31 -15.20
C GLU A 175 -21.50 -6.68 -15.71
N ASN A 176 -21.26 -7.74 -14.94
CA ASN A 176 -21.66 -9.12 -15.27
C ASN A 176 -22.94 -9.58 -14.56
N ASP A 177 -23.70 -8.65 -13.96
CA ASP A 177 -24.99 -8.93 -13.30
C ASP A 177 -24.88 -10.02 -12.20
N ILE A 178 -23.74 -10.08 -11.50
CA ILE A 178 -23.49 -11.03 -10.41
C ILE A 178 -24.06 -10.48 -9.11
N HIS A 179 -24.96 -11.24 -8.49
CA HIS A 179 -25.71 -10.83 -7.32
C HIS A 179 -25.43 -11.70 -6.10
N HIS A 180 -25.61 -11.10 -4.91
CA HIS A 180 -25.56 -11.88 -3.68
C HIS A 180 -26.59 -13.03 -3.71
N GLY A 181 -26.13 -14.23 -3.38
CA GLY A 181 -26.88 -15.48 -3.50
C GLY A 181 -26.38 -16.36 -4.65
N ASP A 182 -25.71 -15.78 -5.65
CA ASP A 182 -25.18 -16.52 -6.78
C ASP A 182 -24.05 -17.47 -6.38
N ASN A 183 -23.92 -18.55 -7.13
CA ASN A 183 -22.84 -19.52 -6.98
C ASN A 183 -21.78 -19.26 -8.04
N LEU A 184 -20.54 -19.07 -7.59
CA LEU A 184 -19.39 -18.81 -8.45
C LEU A 184 -18.44 -20.01 -8.42
N ILE A 185 -17.92 -20.40 -9.58
CA ILE A 185 -16.83 -21.36 -9.65
C ILE A 185 -15.52 -20.59 -9.41
N VAL A 186 -14.96 -20.74 -8.21
CA VAL A 186 -13.70 -20.09 -7.83
C VAL A 186 -12.57 -21.08 -8.03
N THR A 187 -11.60 -20.70 -8.85
CA THR A 187 -10.38 -21.49 -9.10
C THR A 187 -9.16 -20.68 -8.71
N ILE A 188 -8.25 -21.26 -7.93
CA ILE A 188 -7.00 -20.61 -7.51
C ILE A 188 -5.83 -21.38 -8.09
N TYR A 189 -4.91 -20.64 -8.70
CA TYR A 189 -3.67 -21.16 -9.24
C TYR A 189 -2.48 -20.65 -8.42
N ASN A 190 -1.48 -21.51 -8.22
CA ASN A 190 -0.15 -21.09 -7.84
C ASN A 190 0.75 -21.26 -9.06
N ARG A 191 1.05 -20.13 -9.72
CA ARG A 191 1.63 -20.10 -11.07
C ARG A 191 0.72 -20.85 -12.04
N GLU A 192 1.21 -21.92 -12.65
CA GLU A 192 0.43 -22.74 -13.60
C GLU A 192 -0.34 -23.89 -12.92
N ASN A 193 -0.10 -24.14 -11.63
CA ASN A 193 -0.70 -25.27 -10.93
C ASN A 193 -2.03 -24.88 -10.30
N LYS A 194 -3.12 -25.55 -10.68
CA LYS A 194 -4.41 -25.41 -10.00
C LYS A 194 -4.32 -26.01 -8.60
N VAL A 195 -4.45 -25.17 -7.57
CA VAL A 195 -4.34 -25.58 -6.15
C VAL A 195 -5.69 -25.64 -5.44
N TYR A 196 -6.71 -25.00 -5.99
CA TYR A 196 -8.06 -25.01 -5.43
C TYR A 196 -9.11 -24.82 -6.54
N GLN A 197 -10.24 -25.50 -6.42
CA GLN A 197 -11.43 -25.23 -7.21
C GLN A 197 -12.66 -25.62 -6.40
N ASN A 198 -13.61 -24.70 -6.27
CA ASN A 198 -14.86 -24.99 -5.58
C ASN A 198 -15.99 -24.07 -6.08
N ILE A 199 -17.23 -24.50 -5.83
CA ILE A 199 -18.40 -23.64 -5.99
C ILE A 199 -18.59 -22.89 -4.67
N MET A 200 -18.57 -21.56 -4.72
CA MET A 200 -18.63 -20.68 -3.56
C MET A 200 -19.79 -19.71 -3.73
N LYS A 201 -20.54 -19.46 -2.66
CA LYS A 201 -21.65 -18.52 -2.69
C LYS A 201 -21.11 -17.08 -2.57
N PHE A 202 -21.60 -16.19 -3.42
CA PHE A 202 -21.35 -14.76 -3.28
C PHE A 202 -22.31 -14.18 -2.23
N VAL A 203 -21.78 -13.66 -1.13
CA VAL A 203 -22.57 -13.25 0.04
C VAL A 203 -22.13 -11.88 0.55
N ARG A 204 -22.89 -11.31 1.50
CA ARG A 204 -22.58 -10.00 2.08
C ARG A 204 -21.58 -10.12 3.22
N SER A 205 -21.66 -11.19 4.00
CA SER A 205 -20.83 -11.38 5.18
C SER A 205 -20.61 -12.84 5.52
N PHE A 206 -19.68 -13.11 6.45
CA PHE A 206 -19.40 -14.45 6.96
C PHE A 206 -20.61 -15.15 7.59
N ALA A 207 -21.62 -14.41 8.03
CA ALA A 207 -22.82 -14.97 8.66
C ALA A 207 -23.82 -15.58 7.67
N ASP A 208 -23.62 -15.36 6.36
CA ASP A 208 -24.53 -15.82 5.32
C ASP A 208 -24.25 -17.27 4.85
N VAL A 209 -23.27 -17.94 5.45
CA VAL A 209 -22.90 -19.34 5.19
C VAL A 209 -22.67 -20.11 6.51
N ASN A 210 -22.67 -21.44 6.45
CA ASN A 210 -22.38 -22.25 7.63
C ASN A 210 -20.91 -22.17 8.02
N ILE A 211 -20.60 -22.43 9.29
CA ILE A 211 -19.22 -22.48 9.78
C ILE A 211 -18.42 -23.52 8.97
N GLY A 212 -17.29 -23.07 8.39
CA GLY A 212 -16.41 -23.89 7.56
C GLY A 212 -16.75 -23.89 6.07
N GLU A 213 -17.88 -23.30 5.65
CA GLU A 213 -18.20 -23.13 4.24
C GLU A 213 -17.40 -21.98 3.62
N PRO A 214 -16.83 -22.17 2.42
CA PRO A 214 -16.15 -21.10 1.70
C PRO A 214 -17.16 -20.14 1.07
N LEU A 215 -16.79 -18.86 1.00
CA LEU A 215 -17.63 -17.80 0.46
C LEU A 215 -16.84 -16.77 -0.36
N VAL A 216 -17.51 -16.09 -1.28
CA VAL A 216 -17.01 -14.89 -1.96
C VAL A 216 -17.71 -13.67 -1.37
N TYR A 217 -16.98 -12.60 -1.10
CA TYR A 217 -17.53 -11.34 -0.57
C TYR A 217 -16.73 -10.14 -1.05
N ILE A 218 -17.33 -8.95 -0.99
CA ILE A 218 -16.65 -7.68 -1.25
C ILE A 218 -16.06 -7.20 0.08
N ASN A 219 -14.74 -7.01 0.12
CA ASN A 219 -14.05 -6.55 1.32
C ASN A 219 -14.30 -5.05 1.57
N SER A 220 -13.77 -4.53 2.68
CA SER A 220 -13.99 -3.14 3.12
C SER A 220 -13.32 -2.08 2.26
N LEU A 221 -12.42 -2.44 1.34
CA LEU A 221 -11.78 -1.46 0.47
C LEU A 221 -12.73 -1.01 -0.66
N VAL A 222 -13.69 -1.86 -1.04
CA VAL A 222 -14.70 -1.62 -2.09
C VAL A 222 -14.07 -1.14 -3.40
N ASN A 223 -12.90 -1.68 -3.71
CA ASN A 223 -12.20 -1.52 -4.98
C ASN A 223 -12.92 -2.29 -6.10
#